data_AF-A0A6M4PIR8-F1
#
_entry.id   AF-A0A6M4PIR8-F1
#
_cell.length_a   1.000
_cell.length_b   1.000
_cell.length_c   1.000
_cell.angle_alpha   90.00
_cell.angle_beta   90.00
_cell.angle_gamma   90.00
#
_symmetry.space_group_name_H-M   'P 1'
#
loop_
_entity.id
_entity.type
_entity.pdbx_description
1 polymer ?
#
loop_
_entity_poly.entity_id
_entity_poly.type
_entity_poly.pdbx_seq_one_letter_code
_entity_poly.pdbx_strand_id
1 'polypeptide(L)' 'MSAQQDRLFTLVVDKLGVDPEQLSPAATLDALELDSLLLIELSVLVEKEFGVQLDETALTPESTLGDILAAIDAKVSVA' A
#
# COMPACT_ATOMS: atom_id res chain seq x y z
N MET A 1 -11.71 7.34 7.97
CA MET A 1 -11.06 6.52 6.92
C MET A 1 -11.07 7.38 5.67
N SER A 2 -9.90 7.65 5.08
CA SER A 2 -9.82 8.38 3.82
C SER A 2 -10.25 7.45 2.69
N ALA A 3 -10.80 7.99 1.60
CA ALA A 3 -11.25 7.17 0.47
C ALA A 3 -10.09 6.35 -0.14
N GLN A 4 -8.86 6.86 -0.01
CA GLN A 4 -7.62 6.25 -0.43
C GLN A 4 -7.24 5.05 0.45
N GLN A 5 -7.47 5.16 1.76
CA GLN A 5 -7.28 4.05 2.70
C GLN A 5 -8.15 2.86 2.34
N ASP A 6 -9.45 3.09 2.17
CA ASP A 6 -10.39 2.00 1.86
C ASP A 6 -10.01 1.33 0.54
N ARG A 7 -9.65 2.10 -0.49
CA ARG A 7 -9.21 1.56 -1.78
C ARG A 7 -7.91 0.76 -1.68
N LEU A 8 -6.90 1.26 -0.97
CA LEU A 8 -5.65 0.56 -0.79
C LEU A 8 -5.89 -0.76 -0.05
N PHE A 9 -6.69 -0.73 1.02
CA PHE A 9 -6.99 -1.91 1.82
C PHE A 9 -7.73 -2.95 0.99
N THR A 10 -8.80 -2.55 0.28
CA THR A 10 -9.50 -3.45 -0.66
C THR A 10 -8.56 -4.02 -1.71
N LEU A 11 -7.66 -3.22 -2.27
CA LEU A 11 -6.69 -3.69 -3.26
C LEU A 11 -5.73 -4.72 -2.67
N VAL A 12 -5.21 -4.50 -1.47
CA VAL A 12 -4.27 -5.41 -0.80
C VAL A 12 -4.98 -6.72 -0.41
N VAL A 13 -6.25 -6.68 0.00
CA VAL A 13 -7.05 -7.91 0.22
C VAL A 13 -7.32 -8.65 -1.10
N ASP A 14 -7.91 -7.96 -2.08
CA ASP A 14 -8.43 -8.59 -3.30
C ASP A 14 -7.33 -9.02 -4.28
N LYS A 15 -6.21 -8.27 -4.33
CA LYS A 15 -5.10 -8.53 -5.27
C LYS A 15 -3.97 -9.31 -4.63
N LEU A 16 -3.59 -8.96 -3.40
CA LEU A 16 -2.44 -9.57 -2.72
C LEU A 16 -2.86 -10.68 -1.76
N GLY A 17 -4.15 -10.83 -1.47
CA GLY A 17 -4.68 -11.91 -0.63
C GLY A 17 -4.38 -11.72 0.86
N VAL A 18 -4.12 -10.49 1.29
CA VAL A 18 -3.85 -10.19 2.72
C VAL A 18 -5.13 -10.27 3.54
N ASP A 19 -5.00 -10.73 4.78
CA ASP A 19 -6.12 -10.83 5.69
C ASP A 19 -6.62 -9.44 6.13
N PRO A 20 -7.90 -9.08 5.89
CA PRO A 20 -8.46 -7.81 6.36
C PRO A 20 -8.42 -7.65 7.88
N GLU A 21 -8.36 -8.74 8.66
CA GLU A 21 -8.23 -8.67 10.12
C GLU A 21 -6.84 -8.17 10.56
N GLN A 22 -5.82 -8.35 9.72
CA GLN A 22 -4.46 -7.89 9.96
C GLN A 22 -4.18 -6.50 9.38
N LEU A 23 -5.06 -5.99 8.51
CA LEU A 23 -4.91 -4.69 7.89
C LEU A 23 -5.07 -3.55 8.89
N SER A 24 -3.94 -2.93 9.23
CA SER A 24 -3.87 -1.75 10.09
C SER A 24 -2.92 -0.72 9.47
N PRO A 25 -3.22 0.59 9.57
CA PRO A 25 -2.28 1.63 9.14
C PRO A 25 -0.96 1.59 9.93
N ALA A 26 -0.93 0.96 11.10
CA ALA A 26 0.29 0.74 11.88
C ALA A 26 0.98 -0.61 11.57
N ALA A 27 0.36 -1.48 10.75
CA ALA A 27 0.98 -2.73 10.34
C ALA A 27 2.08 -2.46 9.31
N THR A 28 3.22 -3.13 9.50
CA THR A 28 4.32 -3.13 8.55
C THR A 28 4.06 -4.12 7.43
N LEU A 29 4.70 -3.93 6.27
CA LEU A 29 4.56 -4.86 5.15
C LEU A 29 5.07 -6.26 5.50
N ASP A 30 6.14 -6.34 6.29
CA ASP A 30 6.66 -7.60 6.84
C ASP A 30 5.63 -8.32 7.73
N ALA A 31 4.91 -7.58 8.57
CA ALA A 31 3.89 -8.15 9.46
C ALA A 31 2.64 -8.63 8.69
N LEU A 32 2.43 -8.13 7.48
CA LEU A 32 1.37 -8.57 6.56
C LEU A 32 1.84 -9.71 5.64
N GLU A 33 3.03 -10.26 5.89
CA GLU A 33 3.64 -11.32 5.08
C GLU A 33 3.76 -10.92 3.59
N LEU A 34 3.98 -9.62 3.33
CA LEU A 34 4.22 -9.12 1.98
C LEU A 34 5.67 -9.35 1.57
N ASP A 35 5.89 -10.45 0.86
CA ASP A 35 7.17 -10.77 0.25
C ASP A 35 7.65 -9.69 -0.73
N SER A 36 8.95 -9.64 -1.01
CA SER A 36 9.55 -8.68 -1.95
C SER A 36 8.90 -8.68 -3.34
N LEU A 37 8.36 -9.82 -3.79
CA LEU A 37 7.59 -9.91 -5.04
C LEU A 37 6.24 -9.20 -4.93
N LEU A 38 5.54 -9.36 -3.81
CA LEU A 38 4.26 -8.70 -3.53
C LEU A 38 4.45 -7.19 -3.36
N LEU A 39 5.60 -6.73 -2.85
CA LEU A 39 5.94 -5.31 -2.80
C LEU A 39 6.04 -4.68 -4.20
N ILE A 40 6.65 -5.40 -5.15
CA ILE A 40 6.72 -4.98 -6.56
C ILE A 40 5.31 -4.97 -7.17
N GLU A 41 4.48 -5.97 -6.86
CA GLU A 41 3.11 -6.00 -7.35
C GLU A 41 2.26 -4.86 -6.76
N LEU A 42 2.41 -4.58 -5.45
CA LEU A 42 1.75 -3.47 -4.77
C LEU A 42 2.12 -2.12 -5.41
N SER A 43 3.41 -1.89 -5.71
CA SER A 43 3.84 -0.63 -6.35
C SER A 43 3.16 -0.43 -7.71
N VAL A 44 3.12 -1.48 -8.54
CA VAL A 44 2.48 -1.46 -9.85
C VAL A 44 0.96 -1.28 -9.74
N LEU A 45 0.33 -1.91 -8.75
CA LEU A 45 -1.10 -1.76 -8.49
C LEU A 45 -1.44 -0.35 -8.03
N VAL A 46 -0.65 0.23 -7.14
CA VAL A 46 -0.83 1.61 -6.68
C VAL A 46 -0.63 2.59 -7.84
N GLU A 47 0.39 2.39 -8.67
CA GLU A 47 0.60 3.21 -9.87
C GLU A 47 -0.60 3.13 -10.83
N LYS A 48 -1.17 1.95 -11.04
CA LYS A 48 -2.33 1.77 -11.93
C LYS A 48 -3.62 2.37 -11.37
N GLU A 49 -3.89 2.17 -10.08
CA GLU A 49 -5.15 2.61 -9.46
C GLU A 49 -5.14 4.10 -9.07
N PHE A 50 -4.00 4.60 -8.58
CA PHE A 50 -3.87 5.97 -8.07
C PHE A 50 -3.04 6.89 -8.98
N GLY A 51 -2.32 6.35 -9.96
CA GLY A 51 -1.39 7.14 -10.78
C GLY A 51 -0.10 7.52 -10.02
N VAL A 52 0.17 6.88 -8.88
CA VAL A 52 1.28 7.20 -7.99
C VAL A 52 2.39 6.18 -8.13
N GLN A 53 3.56 6.61 -8.61
CA GLN A 53 4.77 5.79 -8.51
C GLN A 53 5.32 5.82 -7.09
N LEU A 54 5.38 4.63 -6.49
CA LEU A 54 6.11 4.31 -5.28
C LEU A 54 7.42 3.63 -5.69
N ASP A 55 8.54 4.30 -5.45
CA ASP A 55 9.86 3.73 -5.73
C ASP A 55 10.15 2.52 -4.82
N GLU A 56 11.02 1.60 -5.25
CA GLU A 56 11.41 0.42 -4.46
C GLU A 56 12.06 0.79 -3.11
N THR A 57 12.57 2.01 -2.99
CA THR A 57 13.11 2.56 -1.74
C THR A 57 12.03 3.04 -0.78
N ALA A 58 10.81 3.27 -1.26
CA ALA A 58 9.65 3.69 -0.47
C ALA A 58 8.82 2.50 0.04
N LEU A 59 8.95 1.34 -0.60
CA LEU A 59 8.29 0.09 -0.22
C LEU A 59 9.31 -0.87 0.40
N THR A 60 9.57 -0.70 1.68
CA THR A 60 10.42 -1.61 2.46
C THR A 60 9.57 -2.47 3.39
N PRO A 61 10.06 -3.66 3.82
CA PRO A 61 9.38 -4.49 4.80
C PRO A 61 9.05 -3.75 6.11
N GLU A 62 9.87 -2.74 6.44
CA GLU A 62 9.75 -1.91 7.64
C GLU A 62 8.73 -0.77 7.47
N SER A 63 8.31 -0.48 6.22
CA SER A 63 7.32 0.55 5.93
C SER A 63 5.94 0.11 6.41
N THR A 64 5.12 1.06 6.86
CA THR A 64 3.73 0.77 7.26
C THR A 64 2.75 1.07 6.14
N LEU A 65 1.57 0.47 6.19
CA LEU A 65 0.46 0.86 5.31
C LEU A 65 0.10 2.35 5.45
N GLY A 66 0.26 2.92 6.66
CA GLY A 66 0.08 4.34 6.92
C GLY A 66 1.07 5.21 6.15
N ASP A 67 2.34 4.80 6.06
CA ASP A 67 3.37 5.53 5.30
C ASP A 67 3.06 5.52 3.80
N ILE A 68 2.63 4.36 3.28
CA ILE A 68 2.21 4.23 1.88
C ILE A 68 1.01 5.13 1.60
N LEU A 69 0.01 5.12 2.50
CA LEU A 69 -1.16 5.98 2.37
C LEU A 69 -0.81 7.45 2.40
N ALA A 70 0.09 7.85 3.30
CA ALA A 70 0.58 9.22 3.35
C ALA A 70 1.30 9.62 2.06
N ALA A 71 2.10 8.71 1.47
CA ALA A 71 2.75 8.94 0.19
C ALA A 71 1.74 9.09 -0.96
N ILE A 72 0.72 8.24 -1.01
CA ILE A 72 -0.37 8.33 -1.99
C ILE A 72 -1.13 9.65 -1.81
N ASP A 73 -1.57 9.97 -0.59
CA ASP A 73 -2.31 11.21 -0.31
C ASP A 73 -1.50 12.46 -0.66
N ALA A 74 -0.20 12.46 -0.36
CA ALA A 74 0.69 13.55 -0.72
C ALA A 74 0.83 13.76 -2.24
N LYS A 75 0.79 12.67 -3.05
CA LYS A 75 0.89 12.77 -4.51
C LYS A 75 -0.45 13.03 -5.20
N VAL A 76 -1.53 12.40 -4.72
CA VAL A 76 -2.88 12.55 -5.27
C VAL A 76 -3.46 13.93 -4.98
N SER A 77 -3.12 14.55 -3.84
CA SER A 77 -3.60 15.90 -3.51
C SER A 77 -2.99 17.02 -4.38
N VAL A 78 -2.02 16.72 -5.26
CA VAL A 78 -1.33 17.71 -6.10
C VAL A 78 -1.73 17.61 -7.59
N ALA A 79 -2.64 16.71 -7.95
CA ALA A 79 -3.19 16.57 -9.31
C ALA A 79 -4.61 17.14 -9.40
#